data_AF-A0A952YQN0-F1
#
_entry.id   AF-A0A952YQN0-F1
#
_cell.length_a   1.000
_cell.length_b   1.000
_cell.length_c   1.000
_cell.angle_alpha   90.00
_cell.angle_beta   90.00
_cell.angle_gamma   90.00
#
_symmetry.space_group_name_H-M   'P 1'
#
loop_
_entity.id
_entity.type
_entity.pdbx_description
1 polymer ?
#
loop_
_entity_poly.entity_id
_entity_poly.type
_entity_poly.pdbx_seq_one_letter_code
_entity_poly.pdbx_strand_id
1 'polypeptide(L)'
;MDASTDVAAPRLPWAEALLVAANRWAIIAMMGTMALLVFANVVSRYLFNHSLVWVEEFTQYQMIWIAWLGAGLALREGRHVAVDLLEDALPERARRILRGAIALTMLAFLLALGWYGTQIVAFSWNQETPMLGIRTGIPYLGIPIGALLCALHLVLFFRGFVERRFEHDELSDAEAG
;
A
#
# COMPACT_ATOMS: atom_id res chain seq x y z
N MET A 1 -2.90 -31.25 -31.13
CA MET A 1 -3.48 -29.90 -30.98
C MET A 1 -3.75 -29.71 -29.51
N ASP A 2 -2.66 -29.70 -28.74
CA ASP A 2 -2.65 -29.65 -27.29
C ASP A 2 -1.38 -28.87 -26.91
N ALA A 3 -1.57 -27.63 -26.51
CA ALA A 3 -0.56 -26.73 -26.00
C ALA A 3 -1.30 -25.58 -25.31
N SER A 4 -2.08 -25.92 -24.28
CA SER A 4 -2.30 -24.97 -23.20
C SER A 4 -0.92 -24.67 -22.62
N THR A 5 -0.27 -23.63 -23.13
CA THR A 5 0.85 -22.98 -22.47
C THR A 5 0.30 -22.38 -21.19
N ASP A 6 0.13 -23.25 -20.20
CA ASP A 6 0.00 -22.90 -18.81
C ASP A 6 1.37 -22.33 -18.44
N VAL A 7 1.57 -21.07 -18.84
CA VAL A 7 2.64 -20.20 -18.34
C VAL A 7 2.38 -20.18 -16.85
N ALA A 8 3.01 -21.10 -16.13
CA ALA A 8 2.81 -21.31 -14.72
C ALA A 8 3.22 -20.01 -14.02
N ALA A 9 2.24 -19.12 -13.85
CA ALA A 9 2.39 -17.88 -13.14
C ALA A 9 3.05 -18.24 -11.80
N PRO A 10 4.12 -17.54 -11.38
CA PRO A 10 4.77 -17.83 -10.11
C PRO A 10 3.67 -17.86 -9.05
N ARG A 11 3.36 -19.06 -8.55
CA ARG A 11 2.28 -19.25 -7.59
C ARG A 11 2.78 -18.63 -6.30
N LEU A 12 2.49 -17.34 -6.10
CA LEU A 12 2.62 -16.72 -4.80
C LEU A 12 1.99 -17.70 -3.80
N PRO A 13 2.66 -18.02 -2.69
CA PRO A 13 2.07 -18.90 -1.70
C PRO A 13 0.68 -18.35 -1.38
N TRP A 14 -0.32 -19.22 -1.33
CA TRP A 14 -1.74 -18.85 -1.22
C TRP A 14 -2.01 -17.81 -0.12
N ALA A 15 -1.19 -17.80 0.94
CA ALA A 15 -1.21 -16.83 2.02
C ALA A 15 -0.91 -15.39 1.56
N GLU A 16 0.06 -15.18 0.68
CA GLU A 16 0.38 -13.87 0.11
C GLU A 16 -0.74 -13.37 -0.79
N ALA A 17 -1.27 -14.25 -1.64
CA ALA A 17 -2.39 -13.92 -2.50
C ALA A 17 -3.64 -13.55 -1.69
N LEU A 18 -3.91 -14.30 -0.60
CA LEU A 18 -5.00 -14.02 0.32
C LEU A 18 -4.82 -12.67 1.01
N LEU A 19 -3.60 -12.34 1.48
CA LEU A 19 -3.31 -11.08 2.14
C LEU A 19 -3.53 -9.89 1.21
N VAL A 20 -3.03 -9.97 -0.02
CA VAL A 20 -3.20 -8.92 -1.03
C VAL A 20 -4.67 -8.75 -1.40
N ALA A 21 -5.36 -9.87 -1.64
CA ALA A 21 -6.78 -9.85 -1.97
C ALA A 21 -7.59 -9.23 -0.83
N ALA A 22 -7.33 -9.63 0.42
CA ALA A 22 -7.99 -9.08 1.60
C ALA A 22 -7.75 -7.58 1.74
N ASN A 23 -6.49 -7.12 1.61
CA ASN A 23 -6.15 -5.70 1.67
C ASN A 23 -6.84 -4.90 0.55
N ARG A 24 -6.83 -5.42 -0.68
CA ARG A 24 -7.49 -4.81 -1.84
C ARG A 24 -9.01 -4.70 -1.62
N TRP A 25 -9.66 -5.77 -1.17
CA TRP A 25 -11.10 -5.75 -0.88
C TRP A 25 -11.45 -4.80 0.26
N ALA A 26 -10.60 -4.71 1.30
CA ALA A 26 -10.78 -3.75 2.38
C ALA A 26 -10.76 -2.30 1.87
N ILE A 27 -9.78 -1.94 1.03
CA ILE A 27 -9.68 -0.61 0.42
C ILE A 27 -10.90 -0.32 -0.46
N ILE A 28 -11.32 -1.27 -1.30
CA ILE A 28 -12.50 -1.13 -2.16
C ILE A 28 -13.76 -0.88 -1.32
N ALA A 29 -13.97 -1.65 -0.24
CA ALA A 29 -15.10 -1.47 0.65
C ALA A 29 -15.07 -0.09 1.34
N MET A 30 -13.90 0.36 1.78
CA MET A 30 -13.73 1.68 2.39
C MET A 30 -14.00 2.81 1.40
N MET A 31 -13.44 2.75 0.19
CA MET A 31 -13.71 3.73 -0.87
C MET A 31 -15.20 3.77 -1.26
N GLY A 32 -15.82 2.60 -1.42
CA GLY A 32 -17.26 2.51 -1.73
C GLY A 32 -18.12 3.13 -0.62
N THR A 33 -17.79 2.83 0.64
CA THR A 33 -18.50 3.42 1.79
C THR A 33 -18.31 4.93 1.86
N MET A 34 -17.08 5.42 1.65
CA MET A 34 -16.77 6.85 1.61
C MET A 34 -17.60 7.57 0.53
N ALA A 35 -17.65 7.01 -0.69
CA ALA A 35 -18.42 7.57 -1.80
C ALA A 35 -19.93 7.62 -1.50
N LEU A 36 -20.48 6.55 -0.95
CA LEU A 36 -21.90 6.50 -0.55
C LEU A 36 -22.24 7.51 0.54
N LEU A 37 -21.38 7.66 1.55
CA LEU A 37 -21.59 8.62 2.63
C LEU A 37 -21.53 10.07 2.13
N VAL A 38 -20.52 10.41 1.32
CA VAL A 38 -20.42 11.74 0.72
C VAL A 38 -21.64 12.03 -0.17
N PHE A 39 -22.07 11.07 -0.98
CA PHE A 39 -23.26 11.20 -1.79
C PHE A 39 -24.52 11.41 -0.94
N ALA A 40 -24.71 10.62 0.13
CA ALA A 40 -25.82 10.77 1.05
C ALA A 40 -25.80 12.14 1.76
N ASN A 41 -24.63 12.66 2.12
CA ASN A 41 -24.49 13.99 2.71
C ASN A 41 -24.89 15.10 1.72
N VAL A 42 -24.50 14.97 0.45
CA VAL A 42 -24.91 15.88 -0.62
C VAL A 42 -26.43 15.85 -0.79
N VAL A 43 -27.04 14.66 -0.92
CA VAL A 43 -28.50 14.52 -1.04
C VAL A 43 -29.21 15.11 0.18
N SER A 44 -28.73 14.82 1.40
CA SER A 44 -29.27 15.38 2.64
C SER A 44 -29.28 16.91 2.62
N ARG A 45 -28.17 17.51 2.19
CA ARG A 45 -28.00 18.97 2.15
C ARG A 45 -28.96 19.64 1.16
N TYR A 46 -29.20 19.04 0.01
CA TYR A 46 -30.05 19.66 -1.03
C TYR A 46 -31.54 19.34 -0.87
N LEU A 47 -31.91 18.14 -0.38
CA LEU A 47 -33.32 17.76 -0.24
C LEU A 47 -33.90 18.11 1.14
N PHE A 48 -33.10 17.99 2.20
CA PHE A 48 -33.57 18.14 3.59
C PHE A 48 -33.04 19.42 4.24
N ASN A 49 -32.26 20.23 3.50
CA ASN A 49 -31.61 21.45 3.97
C ASN A 49 -30.79 21.27 5.27
N HIS A 50 -30.30 20.04 5.50
CA HIS A 50 -29.53 19.66 6.69
C HIS A 50 -28.28 18.88 6.27
N SER A 51 -27.12 19.26 6.81
CA SER A 51 -25.83 18.60 6.53
C SER A 51 -25.47 17.58 7.61
N LEU A 52 -24.94 16.43 7.21
CA LEU A 52 -24.44 15.40 8.12
C LEU A 52 -22.98 15.72 8.48
N VAL A 53 -22.76 16.57 9.48
CA VAL A 53 -21.41 17.05 9.86
C VAL A 53 -20.46 15.90 10.24
N TRP A 54 -20.99 14.84 10.86
CA TRP A 54 -20.20 13.65 11.20
C TRP A 54 -19.65 12.89 9.99
N VAL A 55 -20.28 13.00 8.81
CA VAL A 55 -19.82 12.35 7.57
C VAL A 55 -18.49 12.94 7.12
N GLU A 56 -18.32 14.26 7.26
CA GLU A 56 -17.07 14.93 6.92
C GLU A 56 -15.91 14.41 7.79
N GLU A 57 -16.13 14.30 9.10
CA GLU A 57 -15.15 13.75 10.04
C GLU A 57 -14.84 12.27 9.74
N PHE A 58 -15.88 11.45 9.52
CA PHE A 58 -15.71 10.02 9.24
C PHE A 58 -14.93 9.76 7.94
N THR A 59 -15.24 10.49 6.88
CA THR A 59 -14.60 10.32 5.56
C THR A 59 -13.14 10.76 5.58
N GLN A 60 -12.78 11.78 6.37
CA GLN A 60 -11.38 12.13 6.62
C GLN A 60 -10.61 10.99 7.29
N TYR A 61 -11.21 10.32 8.28
CA TYR A 61 -10.58 9.17 8.92
C TYR A 61 -10.43 8.00 7.96
N GLN A 62 -11.45 7.75 7.15
CA GLN A 62 -11.41 6.72 6.13
C GLN A 62 -10.28 6.96 5.12
N MET A 63 -10.05 8.21 4.72
CA MET A 63 -8.96 8.61 3.83
C MET A 63 -7.58 8.31 4.43
N ILE A 64 -7.39 8.55 5.74
CA ILE A 64 -6.14 8.19 6.44
C ILE A 64 -5.89 6.69 6.32
N TRP A 65 -6.90 5.86 6.64
CA TRP A 65 -6.77 4.42 6.55
C TRP A 65 -6.51 3.92 5.13
N ILE A 66 -7.23 4.45 4.13
CA ILE A 66 -7.03 4.09 2.73
C ILE A 66 -5.61 4.42 2.27
N ALA A 67 -5.08 5.60 2.62
CA ALA A 67 -3.73 6.00 2.26
C ALA A 67 -2.69 5.01 2.81
N TRP A 68 -2.83 4.61 4.07
CA TRP A 68 -1.93 3.69 4.73
C TRP A 68 -2.04 2.24 4.23
N LEU A 69 -3.26 1.73 4.03
CA LEU A 69 -3.49 0.39 3.49
C LEU A 69 -3.05 0.28 2.02
N GLY A 70 -3.26 1.35 1.25
CA GLY A 70 -2.92 1.42 -0.17
C GLY A 70 -1.43 1.54 -0.43
N ALA A 71 -0.67 2.19 0.46
CA ALA A 71 0.78 2.36 0.32
C ALA A 71 1.52 1.03 0.11
N GLY A 72 1.10 -0.05 0.78
CA GLY A 72 1.74 -1.36 0.66
C GLY A 72 1.50 -2.04 -0.69
N LEU A 73 0.31 -1.86 -1.28
CA LEU A 73 0.03 -2.32 -2.64
C LEU A 73 0.80 -1.48 -3.67
N ALA A 74 0.79 -0.16 -3.51
CA ALA A 74 1.52 0.76 -4.38
C ALA A 74 3.02 0.48 -4.38
N LEU A 75 3.60 0.08 -3.24
CA LEU A 75 5.00 -0.32 -3.13
C LEU A 75 5.35 -1.53 -4.01
N ARG A 76 4.41 -2.45 -4.23
CA ARG A 76 4.60 -3.61 -5.13
C ARG A 76 4.57 -3.22 -6.61
N GLU A 77 3.81 -2.18 -6.94
CA GLU A 77 3.75 -1.60 -8.29
C GLU A 77 4.91 -0.62 -8.54
N GLY A 78 5.51 -0.09 -7.47
CA GLY A 78 6.53 0.95 -7.44
C GLY A 78 7.85 0.55 -8.08
N ARG A 79 7.89 0.57 -9.42
CA ARG A 79 9.11 0.77 -10.21
C ARG A 79 9.70 2.12 -9.82
N HIS A 80 10.78 2.10 -9.04
CA HIS A 80 11.50 3.33 -8.73
C HIS A 80 12.29 3.70 -9.98
N VAL A 81 11.65 4.41 -10.91
CA VAL A 81 12.22 4.72 -12.24
C VAL A 81 13.64 5.28 -12.13
N ALA A 82 13.91 6.15 -11.16
CA ALA A 82 15.25 6.70 -10.92
C ALA A 82 16.30 5.68 -10.45
N VAL A 83 15.86 4.64 -9.73
CA VAL A 83 16.72 3.52 -9.31
C VAL A 83 16.92 2.56 -10.47
N ASP A 84 15.90 2.31 -11.29
CA ASP A 84 15.97 1.41 -12.45
C ASP A 84 17.10 1.84 -13.42
N LEU A 85 17.19 3.15 -13.75
CA LEU A 85 18.28 3.69 -14.58
C LEU A 85 19.69 3.50 -13.99
N LEU A 86 19.81 3.61 -12.66
CA LEU A 86 21.08 3.40 -11.97
C LEU A 86 21.43 1.91 -11.96
N GLU A 87 20.46 1.04 -11.72
CA GLU A 87 20.62 -0.41 -11.74
C GLU A 87 21.08 -0.93 -13.11
N ASP A 88 20.59 -0.35 -14.20
CA ASP A 88 20.95 -0.72 -15.57
C ASP A 88 22.42 -0.44 -15.90
N ALA A 89 23.01 0.59 -15.28
CA ALA A 89 24.42 0.92 -15.45
C ALA A 89 25.38 0.05 -14.61
N LEU A 90 24.86 -0.78 -13.70
CA LEU A 90 25.66 -1.56 -12.75
C LEU A 90 25.78 -3.05 -13.12
N PRO A 91 26.93 -3.69 -12.85
CA PRO A 91 27.10 -5.14 -12.99
C PRO A 91 26.22 -5.92 -11.98
N GLU A 92 25.81 -7.14 -12.34
CA GLU A 92 24.83 -7.98 -11.63
C GLU A 92 25.03 -8.06 -10.10
N ARG A 93 26.28 -8.18 -9.64
CA ARG A 93 26.59 -8.26 -8.20
C ARG A 93 26.31 -6.93 -7.48
N ALA A 94 26.65 -5.81 -8.10
CA ALA A 94 26.46 -4.49 -7.52
C ALA A 94 24.96 -4.09 -7.53
N ARG A 95 24.22 -4.51 -8.58
CA ARG A 95 22.75 -4.36 -8.65
C ARG A 95 22.04 -5.04 -7.47
N ARG A 96 22.39 -6.29 -7.16
CA ARG A 96 21.80 -7.02 -6.02
C ARG A 96 22.08 -6.36 -4.67
N ILE A 97 23.31 -5.85 -4.47
CA ILE A 97 23.68 -5.14 -3.24
C ILE A 97 22.88 -3.83 -3.13
N LEU A 98 22.76 -3.07 -4.23
CA LEU A 98 21.98 -1.83 -4.26
C LEU A 98 20.50 -2.09 -3.93
N ARG A 99 19.88 -3.10 -4.56
CA ARG A 99 18.51 -3.54 -4.25
C ARG A 99 18.33 -3.92 -2.79
N GLY A 100 19.29 -4.69 -2.23
CA GLY A 100 19.29 -5.06 -0.81
C GLY A 100 19.40 -3.84 0.12
N ALA A 101 20.28 -2.88 -0.22
CA ALA A 101 20.44 -1.65 0.53
C ALA A 101 19.17 -0.80 0.53
N ILE A 102 18.53 -0.62 -0.63
CA ILE A 102 17.27 0.12 -0.77
C ILE A 102 16.17 -0.54 0.07
N ALA A 103 15.99 -1.86 -0.06
CA ALA A 103 15.00 -2.58 0.72
C ALA A 103 15.26 -2.46 2.23
N LEU A 104 16.52 -2.53 2.66
CA LEU A 104 16.89 -2.34 4.06
C LEU A 104 16.59 -0.92 4.56
N THR A 105 16.91 0.11 3.76
CA THR A 105 16.60 1.51 4.09
C THR A 105 15.10 1.75 4.16
N MET A 106 14.32 1.20 3.22
CA MET A 106 12.86 1.26 3.25
C MET A 106 12.29 0.56 4.48
N LEU A 107 12.80 -0.63 4.82
CA LEU A 107 12.38 -1.36 6.01
C LEU A 107 12.68 -0.59 7.29
N ALA A 108 13.88 -0.02 7.41
CA ALA A 108 14.25 0.81 8.55
C ALA A 108 13.35 2.05 8.68
N PHE A 109 13.05 2.71 7.55
CA PHE A 109 12.12 3.84 7.51
C PHE A 109 10.71 3.43 7.96
N LEU A 110 10.18 2.32 7.46
CA LEU A 110 8.85 1.82 7.83
C LEU A 110 8.77 1.44 9.32
N LEU A 111 9.82 0.84 9.88
CA LEU A 111 9.87 0.52 11.31
C LEU A 111 9.94 1.79 12.17
N ALA A 112 10.73 2.79 11.77
CA ALA A 112 10.77 4.09 12.45
C ALA A 112 9.39 4.77 12.40
N LEU A 113 8.74 4.75 11.23
CA LEU A 113 7.41 5.31 11.03
C LEU A 113 6.36 4.60 11.88
N GLY A 114 6.44 3.27 12.01
CA GLY A 114 5.60 2.50 12.91
C GLY A 114 5.83 2.88 14.38
N TRP A 115 7.08 3.04 14.80
CA TRP A 115 7.44 3.46 16.16
C TRP A 115 6.95 4.87 16.50
N TYR A 116 7.21 5.86 15.65
CA TYR A 116 6.69 7.21 15.87
C TYR A 116 5.17 7.25 15.76
N GLY A 117 4.58 6.44 14.88
CA GLY A 117 3.14 6.26 14.76
C GLY A 117 2.48 5.78 16.06
N THR A 118 3.07 4.78 16.75
CA THR A 118 2.53 4.32 18.04
C THR A 118 2.63 5.39 19.13
N GLN A 119 3.69 6.21 19.13
CA GLN A 119 3.79 7.34 20.05
C GLN A 119 2.71 8.39 19.82
N ILE A 120 2.42 8.72 18.55
CA ILE A 120 1.33 9.64 18.20
C ILE A 120 -0.01 9.08 18.67
N VAL A 121 -0.27 7.79 18.42
CA VAL A 121 -1.50 7.12 18.87
C VAL A 121 -1.64 7.20 20.39
N ALA A 122 -0.58 6.91 21.14
CA ALA A 122 -0.60 6.96 22.60
C ALA A 122 -0.87 8.38 23.13
N PHE A 123 -0.28 9.40 22.51
CA PHE A 123 -0.50 10.80 22.85
C PHE A 123 -1.96 11.23 22.58
N SER A 124 -2.52 10.81 21.45
CA SER A 124 -3.87 11.17 21.02
C SER A 124 -4.97 10.29 21.65
N TRP A 125 -4.64 9.22 22.37
CA TRP A 125 -5.63 8.25 22.86
C TRP A 125 -6.66 8.82 23.86
N ASN A 126 -6.26 9.86 24.59
CA ASN A 126 -7.10 10.53 25.60
C ASN A 126 -7.86 11.73 25.04
N GLN A 127 -7.78 11.99 23.73
CA GLN A 127 -8.53 13.05 23.06
C GLN A 127 -9.73 12.46 22.32
N GLU A 128 -10.85 13.15 22.37
CA GLU A 128 -12.08 12.76 21.68
C GLU A 128 -12.32 13.65 20.46
N THR A 129 -12.94 13.09 19.43
CA THR A 129 -13.26 13.81 18.21
C THR A 129 -14.49 14.69 18.43
N PRO A 130 -14.50 15.92 17.89
CA PRO A 130 -15.55 16.90 18.19
C PRO A 130 -16.95 16.48 17.73
N MET A 131 -17.08 15.66 16.67
CA MET A 131 -18.39 15.29 16.11
C MET A 131 -18.83 13.88 16.51
N LEU A 132 -17.94 12.89 16.37
CA LEU A 132 -18.25 11.49 16.64
C LEU A 132 -18.04 11.09 18.11
N GLY A 133 -17.31 11.89 18.90
CA GLY A 133 -16.99 11.55 20.29
C GLY A 133 -16.14 10.29 20.43
N ILE A 134 -15.49 9.85 19.35
CA ILE A 134 -14.61 8.68 19.36
C ILE A 134 -13.20 9.12 19.74
N ARG A 135 -12.35 8.17 20.15
CA ARG A 135 -10.95 8.49 20.46
C ARG A 135 -10.21 8.88 19.18
N THR A 136 -9.55 10.04 19.16
CA THR A 136 -8.73 10.49 18.01
C THR A 136 -7.55 9.57 17.73
N GLY A 137 -7.17 8.72 18.70
CA GLY A 137 -6.19 7.65 18.49
C GLY A 137 -6.60 6.62 17.42
N ILE A 138 -7.90 6.42 17.16
CA ILE A 138 -8.40 5.43 16.19
C ILE A 138 -7.95 5.74 14.75
N PRO A 139 -8.18 6.95 14.19
CA PRO A 139 -7.66 7.26 12.86
C PRO A 139 -6.12 7.19 12.79
N TYR A 140 -5.43 7.58 13.87
CA TYR A 140 -3.96 7.52 13.90
C TYR A 140 -3.39 6.12 13.95
N LEU A 141 -4.16 5.10 14.39
CA LEU A 141 -3.75 3.69 14.30
C LEU A 141 -3.48 3.24 12.86
N GLY A 142 -4.05 3.94 11.86
CA GLY A 142 -3.71 3.70 10.46
C GLY A 142 -2.21 3.79 10.18
N ILE A 143 -1.48 4.67 10.90
CA ILE A 143 -0.03 4.87 10.72
C ILE A 143 0.76 3.59 11.09
N PRO A 144 0.75 3.10 12.35
CA PRO A 144 1.52 1.92 12.70
C PRO A 144 1.04 0.66 11.98
N ILE A 145 -0.27 0.51 11.75
CA ILE A 145 -0.83 -0.65 11.05
C ILE A 145 -0.43 -0.64 9.58
N GLY A 146 -0.55 0.52 8.91
CA GLY A 146 -0.11 0.70 7.53
C GLY A 146 1.39 0.47 7.36
N ALA A 147 2.20 1.04 8.25
CA ALA A 147 3.65 0.84 8.23
C ALA A 147 4.03 -0.63 8.39
N LEU A 148 3.40 -1.36 9.32
CA LEU A 148 3.60 -2.81 9.49
C LEU A 148 3.16 -3.60 8.26
N LEU A 149 1.99 -3.27 7.69
CA LEU A 149 1.47 -3.93 6.51
C LEU A 149 2.35 -3.68 5.28
N CYS A 150 2.84 -2.45 5.11
CA CYS A 150 3.82 -2.09 4.08
C CYS A 150 5.13 -2.86 4.26
N ALA A 151 5.65 -2.94 5.49
CA ALA A 151 6.86 -3.69 5.79
C ALA A 151 6.68 -5.19 5.48
N LEU A 152 5.51 -5.74 5.79
CA LEU A 152 5.17 -7.12 5.44
C LEU A 152 5.11 -7.33 3.92
N HIS A 153 4.48 -6.42 3.17
CA HIS A 153 4.50 -6.47 1.69
C HIS A 153 5.92 -6.37 1.14
N LEU A 154 6.76 -5.51 1.71
CA LEU A 154 8.16 -5.35 1.30
C LEU A 154 8.97 -6.64 1.54
N VAL A 155 8.82 -7.27 2.71
CA VAL A 155 9.53 -8.51 3.06
C VAL A 155 9.08 -9.68 2.18
N LEU A 156 7.78 -9.83 1.93
CA LEU A 156 7.24 -10.89 1.07
C LEU A 156 7.66 -10.68 -0.39
N PHE A 157 7.58 -9.44 -0.88
CA PHE A 157 7.98 -9.09 -2.24
C PHE A 157 9.51 -9.06 -2.45
N PHE A 158 10.30 -9.02 -1.39
CA PHE A 158 11.76 -8.93 -1.45
C PHE A 158 12.38 -10.01 -2.35
N ARG A 159 11.86 -11.23 -2.32
CA ARG A 159 12.32 -12.32 -3.20
C ARG A 159 12.10 -11.98 -4.68
N GLY A 160 10.90 -11.53 -5.04
CA GLY A 160 10.59 -11.10 -6.41
C GLY A 160 11.36 -9.85 -6.84
N PHE A 161 11.69 -8.94 -5.92
CA PHE A 161 12.50 -7.76 -6.21
C PHE A 161 13.95 -8.12 -6.55
N VAL A 162 14.54 -9.08 -5.84
CA VAL A 162 15.88 -9.60 -6.15
C VAL A 162 15.88 -10.47 -7.41
N GLU A 163 14.76 -11.14 -7.69
CA GLU A 163 14.62 -12.13 -8.77
C GLU A 163 14.06 -11.55 -10.08
N ARG A 164 13.68 -10.25 -10.14
CA ARG A 164 13.48 -9.50 -11.40
C ARG A 164 14.77 -9.50 -12.20
N ARG A 165 14.94 -10.58 -12.93
CA ARG A 165 15.99 -10.90 -13.87
C ARG A 165 15.25 -11.10 -15.19
N PHE A 166 15.68 -10.40 -16.25
CA PHE A 166 15.33 -10.68 -17.65
C PHE A 166 14.01 -10.14 -18.25
N GLU A 167 13.76 -8.82 -18.21
CA GLU A 167 12.91 -8.21 -19.27
C GLU A 167 13.76 -7.52 -20.36
N HIS A 168 15.06 -7.31 -20.12
CA HIS A 168 15.95 -6.65 -21.09
C HIS A 168 16.74 -7.61 -22.02
N ASP A 169 16.86 -8.90 -21.69
CA ASP A 169 17.48 -9.88 -22.61
C ASP A 169 16.53 -10.21 -23.80
N GLU A 170 15.21 -10.26 -23.56
CA GLU A 170 14.25 -10.63 -24.62
C GLU A 170 14.11 -9.57 -25.73
N LEU A 171 14.30 -8.28 -25.40
CA LEU A 171 14.26 -7.20 -26.40
C LEU A 171 15.57 -7.12 -27.21
N SER A 172 16.72 -7.43 -26.60
CA SER A 172 18.00 -7.43 -27.31
C SER A 172 18.16 -8.64 -28.24
N ASP A 173 17.58 -9.79 -27.89
CA ASP A 173 17.59 -10.99 -28.74
C ASP A 173 16.52 -10.94 -29.85
N ALA A 174 15.39 -10.26 -29.62
CA ALA A 174 14.33 -10.07 -30.62
C ALA A 174 14.69 -9.02 -31.69
N GLU A 175 15.54 -8.04 -31.38
CA GLU A 175 16.04 -7.06 -32.35
C GLU A 175 17.27 -7.56 -33.15
N ALA A 176 17.87 -8.69 -32.73
CA ALA A 176 19.08 -9.27 -33.34
C ALA A 176 18.81 -10.48 -34.27
N GLY A 177 17.54 -10.85 -34.49
CA GLY A 177 17.12 -11.92 -35.41
C GLY A 177 16.34 -11.39 -36.61
#